data_AF-A0A952SMV4-F1
#
_entry.id   AF-A0A952SMV4-F1
#
_cell.length_a   1.000
_cell.length_b   1.000
_cell.length_c   1.000
_cell.angle_alpha   90.00
_cell.angle_beta   90.00
_cell.angle_gamma   90.00
#
_symmetry.space_group_name_H-M   'P 1'
#
loop_
_entity.id
_entity.type
_entity.pdbx_description
1 polymer ?
#
loop_
_entity_poly.entity_id
_entity_poly.type
_entity_poly.pdbx_seq_one_letter_code
_entity_poly.pdbx_strand_id
1 'polypeptide(L)'
;MPDPATTRLPAWKTHLPNALTLVRVALAAALFAIITLAIGPPDALAGLTHDARWLFLATGIFSIAALTDALDGYFARRWHVVSPLGRVMDPFADKILILGSFICLAGHDFHTAQGVTISGVTPWIAIVILARELLVTTIRGVYEAAGVDFSANRAGKWKMILQCAAIPAIFLILAFFPALPGSTARTFILGLVWITLAVTVWSGIPYVSRAIRSSGKLGNKVP
;
A
#
# COMPACT_ATOMS: atom_id res chain seq x y z
N MET A 1 37.03 -14.80 -34.48
CA MET A 1 36.63 -13.93 -33.35
C MET A 1 35.32 -14.47 -32.81
N PRO A 2 35.23 -14.94 -31.55
CA PRO A 2 33.99 -15.51 -31.02
C PRO A 2 32.97 -14.41 -30.70
N ASP A 3 31.72 -14.65 -31.07
CA ASP A 3 30.52 -13.86 -30.81
C ASP A 3 30.27 -13.71 -29.29
N PRO A 4 30.10 -12.49 -28.74
CA PRO A 4 29.77 -12.31 -27.33
C PRO A 4 28.33 -12.76 -27.09
N ALA A 5 28.18 -14.06 -26.86
CA ALA A 5 27.03 -14.76 -26.32
C ALA A 5 25.94 -13.82 -25.78
N THR A 6 24.92 -13.58 -26.61
CA THR A 6 23.60 -13.16 -26.15
C THR A 6 23.08 -14.23 -25.21
N THR A 7 23.45 -14.14 -23.93
CA THR A 7 22.90 -15.00 -22.88
C THR A 7 21.44 -14.57 -22.71
N ARG A 8 20.58 -15.08 -23.59
CA ARG A 8 19.13 -15.00 -23.45
C ARG A 8 18.82 -15.57 -22.08
N LEU A 9 18.38 -14.70 -21.17
CA LEU A 9 17.98 -15.15 -19.84
C LEU A 9 16.93 -16.26 -20.02
N PRO A 10 17.01 -17.37 -19.26
CA PRO A 10 16.04 -18.44 -19.37
C PRO A 10 14.62 -17.90 -19.13
N ALA A 11 13.64 -18.38 -19.90
CA ALA A 11 12.29 -17.80 -19.97
C ALA A 11 11.61 -17.59 -18.61
N TRP A 12 11.89 -18.43 -17.62
CA TRP A 12 11.36 -18.25 -16.27
C TRP A 12 11.85 -16.97 -15.59
N LYS A 13 13.10 -16.52 -15.83
CA LYS A 13 13.63 -15.25 -15.30
C LYS A 13 12.95 -14.04 -15.94
N THR A 14 12.53 -14.16 -17.20
CA THR A 14 11.85 -13.07 -17.90
C THR A 14 10.37 -12.94 -17.54
N HIS A 15 9.74 -14.02 -17.09
CA HIS A 15 8.34 -14.04 -16.65
C HIS A 15 8.16 -13.90 -15.13
N LEU A 16 9.23 -14.07 -14.35
CA LEU A 16 9.16 -14.00 -12.89
C LEU A 16 8.56 -12.69 -12.36
N PRO A 17 8.97 -11.49 -12.83
CA PRO A 17 8.40 -10.24 -12.31
C PRO A 17 6.87 -10.19 -12.48
N ASN A 18 6.39 -10.45 -13.70
CA ASN A 18 4.95 -10.45 -13.99
C ASN A 18 4.17 -11.49 -13.15
N ALA A 19 4.77 -12.66 -12.91
CA ALA A 19 4.15 -13.68 -12.06
C ALA A 19 4.05 -13.21 -10.60
N LEU A 20 5.06 -12.52 -10.08
CA LEU A 20 5.03 -11.94 -8.73
C LEU A 20 3.97 -10.83 -8.62
N THR A 21 3.80 -10.01 -9.65
CA THR A 21 2.71 -9.01 -9.72
C THR A 21 1.34 -9.66 -9.66
N LEU A 22 1.13 -10.73 -10.44
CA LEU A 22 -0.14 -11.45 -10.47
C LEU A 22 -0.43 -12.12 -9.12
N VAL A 23 0.58 -12.74 -8.51
CA VAL A 23 0.49 -13.29 -7.15
C VAL A 23 0.12 -12.20 -6.16
N ARG A 24 0.71 -11.00 -6.25
CA ARG A 24 0.37 -9.88 -5.36
C ARG A 24 -1.08 -9.45 -5.49
N VAL A 25 -1.58 -9.33 -6.72
CA VAL A 25 -3.01 -9.00 -6.96
C VAL A 25 -3.91 -10.09 -6.39
N ALA A 26 -3.56 -11.36 -6.59
CA ALA A 26 -4.31 -12.48 -6.02
C ALA A 26 -4.29 -12.48 -4.48
N LEU A 27 -3.13 -12.19 -3.87
CA LEU A 27 -3.00 -12.06 -2.41
C LEU A 27 -3.80 -10.87 -1.86
N ALA A 28 -3.80 -9.73 -2.57
CA ALA A 28 -4.63 -8.58 -2.20
C ALA A 28 -6.13 -8.94 -2.25
N ALA A 29 -6.58 -9.61 -3.30
CA ALA A 29 -7.96 -10.07 -3.41
C ALA A 29 -8.32 -11.07 -2.30
N ALA A 30 -7.44 -12.03 -2.01
CA ALA A 30 -7.62 -13.00 -0.92
C ALA A 30 -7.68 -12.30 0.45
N LEU A 31 -6.83 -11.30 0.68
CA LEU A 31 -6.86 -10.48 1.89
C LEU A 31 -8.22 -9.79 2.07
N PHE A 32 -8.73 -9.12 1.03
CA PHE A 32 -10.01 -8.42 1.11
C PHE A 32 -11.18 -9.39 1.28
N ALA A 33 -11.12 -10.56 0.65
CA ALA A 33 -12.09 -11.62 0.84
C ALA A 33 -12.09 -12.13 2.29
N ILE A 34 -10.92 -12.37 2.90
CA ILE A 34 -10.83 -12.78 4.31
C ILE A 34 -11.36 -11.70 5.24
N ILE A 35 -11.03 -10.43 4.99
CA ILE A 35 -11.54 -9.31 5.79
C ILE A 35 -13.07 -9.24 5.72
N THR A 36 -13.65 -9.39 4.53
CA THR A 36 -15.09 -9.21 4.34
C THR A 36 -15.89 -10.45 4.76
N LEU A 37 -15.38 -11.66 4.48
CA LEU A 37 -16.14 -12.90 4.62
C LEU A 37 -15.86 -13.64 5.93
N ALA A 38 -14.71 -13.42 6.55
CA ALA A 38 -14.26 -14.22 7.68
C ALA A 38 -14.03 -13.40 8.96
N ILE A 39 -13.63 -12.14 8.82
CA ILE A 39 -13.40 -11.23 9.94
C ILE A 39 -14.74 -10.71 10.48
N GLY A 40 -15.71 -10.36 9.62
CA GLY A 40 -17.11 -10.08 10.01
C GLY A 40 -17.27 -8.88 10.97
N PRO A 41 -18.48 -8.32 11.13
CA PRO A 41 -18.70 -7.23 12.08
C PRO A 41 -18.56 -7.74 13.53
N PRO A 42 -17.99 -6.95 14.46
CA PRO A 42 -17.87 -7.33 15.85
C PRO A 42 -19.25 -7.54 16.48
N ASP A 43 -19.46 -8.69 17.11
CA ASP A 43 -20.73 -9.05 17.74
C ASP A 43 -21.12 -8.04 18.83
N ALA A 44 -22.26 -7.38 18.63
CA ALA A 44 -22.75 -6.28 19.48
C ALA A 44 -23.05 -6.69 20.93
N LEU A 45 -23.31 -7.98 21.19
CA LEU A 45 -23.75 -8.48 22.50
C LEU A 45 -22.59 -8.93 23.40
N ALA A 46 -21.45 -9.31 22.82
CA ALA A 46 -20.35 -9.92 23.57
C ALA A 46 -19.11 -9.01 23.70
N GLY A 47 -19.04 -7.92 22.93
CA GLY A 47 -17.82 -7.08 22.86
C GLY A 47 -16.59 -7.88 22.40
N LEU A 48 -16.83 -9.05 21.80
CA LEU A 48 -15.79 -10.00 21.41
C LEU A 48 -15.13 -9.53 20.12
N THR A 49 -13.81 -9.62 20.17
CA THR A 49 -12.88 -9.40 19.08
C THR A 49 -13.23 -10.28 17.90
N HIS A 50 -12.99 -9.76 16.71
CA HIS A 50 -12.76 -10.55 15.51
C HIS A 50 -11.99 -11.83 15.86
N ASP A 51 -12.37 -12.95 15.25
CA ASP A 51 -11.69 -14.21 15.49
C ASP A 51 -10.20 -14.07 15.12
N ALA A 52 -9.35 -14.16 16.15
CA ALA A 52 -7.94 -13.80 16.07
C ALA A 52 -7.21 -14.58 14.96
N ARG A 53 -7.67 -15.81 14.65
CA ARG A 53 -7.09 -16.62 13.57
C ARG A 53 -7.16 -15.92 12.20
N TRP A 54 -8.25 -15.22 11.92
CA TRP A 54 -8.43 -14.53 10.65
C TRP A 54 -7.62 -13.25 10.58
N LEU A 55 -7.46 -12.54 11.70
CA LEU A 55 -6.58 -11.37 11.79
C LEU A 55 -5.10 -11.77 11.66
N PHE A 56 -4.68 -12.89 12.24
CA PHE A 56 -3.34 -13.44 12.02
C PHE A 56 -3.12 -13.84 10.57
N LEU A 57 -4.11 -14.49 9.94
CA LEU A 57 -4.03 -14.83 8.53
C LEU A 57 -3.96 -13.58 7.63
N ALA A 58 -4.79 -12.56 7.89
CA ALA A 58 -4.77 -11.29 7.18
C ALA A 58 -3.40 -10.58 7.31
N THR A 59 -2.84 -10.58 8.52
CA THR A 59 -1.48 -10.07 8.79
C THR A 59 -0.44 -10.80 7.95
N GLY A 60 -0.50 -12.14 7.92
CA GLY A 60 0.43 -12.98 7.16
C GLY A 60 0.34 -12.71 5.65
N ILE A 61 -0.87 -12.72 5.09
CA ILE A 61 -1.10 -12.47 3.66
C ILE A 61 -0.61 -11.08 3.27
N PHE A 62 -0.98 -10.05 4.03
CA PHE A 62 -0.52 -8.69 3.76
C PHE A 62 1.02 -8.60 3.80
N SER A 63 1.64 -9.17 4.83
CA SER A 63 3.10 -9.13 5.01
C SER A 63 3.83 -9.84 3.88
N ILE A 64 3.34 -11.01 3.45
CA ILE A 64 3.89 -11.75 2.31
C ILE A 64 3.74 -10.92 1.03
N ALA A 65 2.55 -10.37 0.76
CA ALA A 65 2.30 -9.59 -0.46
C ALA A 65 3.19 -8.33 -0.52
N ALA A 66 3.35 -7.62 0.59
CA ALA A 66 4.22 -6.45 0.70
C ALA A 66 5.70 -6.81 0.56
N LEU A 67 6.14 -7.95 1.13
CA LEU A 67 7.52 -8.42 0.98
C LEU A 67 7.81 -8.87 -0.46
N THR A 68 6.85 -9.51 -1.13
CA THR A 68 6.98 -9.91 -2.53
C THR A 68 7.23 -8.71 -3.45
N ASP A 69 6.69 -7.52 -3.16
CA ASP A 69 7.00 -6.29 -3.90
C ASP A 69 8.46 -5.86 -3.78
N ALA A 70 8.99 -5.86 -2.55
CA ALA A 70 10.38 -5.52 -2.31
C ALA A 70 11.35 -6.48 -3.02
N LEU A 71 11.00 -7.77 -3.06
CA LEU A 71 11.78 -8.81 -3.74
C LEU A 71 11.71 -8.67 -5.27
N ASP A 72 10.53 -8.44 -5.83
CA ASP A 72 10.36 -8.22 -7.27
C ASP A 72 11.17 -7.03 -7.76
N GLY A 73 11.09 -5.90 -7.05
CA GLY A 73 11.90 -4.73 -7.35
C GLY A 73 13.42 -5.00 -7.28
N TYR A 74 13.87 -5.89 -6.39
CA TYR A 74 15.27 -6.30 -6.32
C TYR A 74 15.67 -7.16 -7.54
N PHE A 75 14.86 -8.15 -7.91
CA PHE A 75 15.14 -9.04 -9.04
C PHE A 75 15.05 -8.33 -10.39
N ALA A 76 14.05 -7.46 -10.59
CA ALA A 76 13.90 -6.66 -11.78
C ALA A 76 15.12 -5.74 -12.03
N ARG A 77 15.63 -5.10 -10.96
CA ARG A 77 16.88 -4.29 -11.04
C ARG A 77 18.11 -5.15 -11.32
N ARG A 78 18.18 -6.36 -10.75
CA ARG A 78 19.34 -7.25 -10.90
C ARG A 78 19.43 -7.90 -12.28
N TRP A 79 18.30 -8.18 -12.92
CA TRP A 79 18.27 -8.89 -14.21
C TRP A 79 17.99 -7.99 -15.41
N HIS A 80 17.75 -6.70 -15.21
CA HIS A 80 17.40 -5.74 -16.27
C HIS A 80 16.22 -6.19 -17.14
N VAL A 81 15.35 -7.05 -16.62
CA VAL A 81 14.15 -7.50 -17.32
C VAL A 81 12.96 -6.72 -16.80
N VAL A 82 12.47 -5.79 -17.60
CA VAL A 82 11.23 -5.06 -17.31
C VAL A 82 10.30 -5.25 -18.49
N SER A 83 9.20 -5.96 -18.29
CA SER A 83 8.17 -6.09 -19.32
C SER A 83 7.35 -4.80 -19.40
N PRO A 84 6.84 -4.41 -20.59
CA PRO A 84 5.97 -3.23 -20.71
C PRO A 84 4.72 -3.31 -19.84
N LEU A 85 4.16 -4.52 -19.70
CA LEU A 85 2.98 -4.78 -18.88
C LEU A 85 3.29 -4.70 -17.38
N GLY A 86 4.40 -5.29 -16.93
CA GLY A 86 4.84 -5.23 -15.53
C GLY A 86 5.10 -3.78 -15.08
N ARG A 87 5.70 -2.95 -15.94
CA ARG A 87 5.95 -1.53 -15.65
C ARG A 87 4.69 -0.75 -15.21
N VAL A 88 3.52 -1.13 -15.72
CA VAL A 88 2.24 -0.51 -15.37
C VAL A 88 1.54 -1.26 -14.24
N MET A 89 1.59 -2.60 -14.27
CA MET A 89 0.89 -3.44 -13.30
C MET A 89 1.55 -3.42 -11.90
N ASP A 90 2.88 -3.32 -11.80
CA ASP A 90 3.57 -3.37 -10.49
C ASP A 90 3.20 -2.16 -9.61
N PRO A 91 3.28 -0.90 -10.11
CA PRO A 91 2.88 0.26 -9.33
C PRO A 91 1.36 0.36 -9.10
N PHE A 92 0.57 -0.45 -9.81
CA PHE A 92 -0.88 -0.54 -9.64
C PHE A 92 -1.23 -1.56 -8.55
N ALA A 93 -0.67 -2.76 -8.63
CA ALA A 93 -0.85 -3.82 -7.64
C ALA A 93 -0.39 -3.39 -6.24
N ASP A 94 0.73 -2.66 -6.15
CA ASP A 94 1.22 -2.07 -4.90
C ASP A 94 0.17 -1.15 -4.24
N LYS A 95 -0.41 -0.24 -5.03
CA LYS A 95 -1.44 0.69 -4.53
C LYS A 95 -2.72 0.00 -4.17
N ILE A 96 -3.15 -1.00 -4.93
CA ILE A 96 -4.34 -1.79 -4.58
C ILE A 96 -4.16 -2.41 -3.20
N LEU A 97 -3.01 -3.05 -2.95
CA LEU A 97 -2.77 -3.72 -1.68
C LEU A 97 -2.86 -2.74 -0.50
N ILE A 98 -2.16 -1.59 -0.57
CA ILE A 98 -2.15 -0.62 0.54
C ILE A 98 -3.47 0.13 0.66
N LEU A 99 -3.96 0.74 -0.43
CA LEU A 99 -5.19 1.53 -0.40
C LEU A 99 -6.41 0.67 -0.09
N GLY A 100 -6.50 -0.52 -0.70
CA GLY A 100 -7.57 -1.46 -0.43
C GLY A 100 -7.56 -1.92 1.04
N SER A 101 -6.38 -2.15 1.63
CA SER A 101 -6.28 -2.49 3.05
C SER A 101 -6.77 -1.35 3.96
N PHE A 102 -6.41 -0.09 3.68
CA PHE A 102 -6.94 1.05 4.43
C PHE A 102 -8.45 1.24 4.25
N ILE A 103 -8.98 1.00 3.05
CA ILE A 103 -10.42 1.04 2.78
C ILE A 103 -11.14 -0.06 3.56
N CYS A 104 -10.63 -1.29 3.56
CA CYS A 104 -11.17 -2.39 4.35
C CYS A 104 -11.12 -2.09 5.84
N LEU A 105 -10.01 -1.54 6.36
CA LEU A 105 -9.91 -1.10 7.75
C LEU A 105 -10.90 0.02 8.10
N ALA A 106 -11.31 0.84 7.12
CA ALA A 106 -12.35 1.84 7.26
C ALA A 106 -13.77 1.31 6.99
N GLY A 107 -13.90 0.02 6.67
CA GLY A 107 -15.15 -0.64 6.33
C GLY A 107 -16.03 -0.92 7.54
N HIS A 108 -17.27 -1.32 7.28
CA HIS A 108 -18.27 -1.63 8.31
C HIS A 108 -17.79 -2.72 9.27
N ASP A 109 -16.99 -3.68 8.81
CA ASP A 109 -16.48 -4.79 9.63
C ASP A 109 -15.63 -4.31 10.82
N PHE A 110 -15.03 -3.12 10.75
CA PHE A 110 -14.28 -2.53 11.86
C PHE A 110 -15.05 -1.47 12.63
N HIS A 111 -16.39 -1.43 12.52
CA HIS A 111 -17.24 -0.54 13.31
C HIS A 111 -17.99 -1.32 14.38
N THR A 112 -18.04 -0.77 15.59
CA THR A 112 -18.94 -1.30 16.63
C THR A 112 -20.39 -0.89 16.34
N ALA A 113 -21.35 -1.55 16.98
CA ALA A 113 -22.78 -1.18 16.91
C ALA A 113 -23.06 0.29 17.29
N GLN A 114 -22.18 0.90 18.08
CA GLN A 114 -22.24 2.31 18.50
C GLN A 114 -21.58 3.26 17.47
N GLY A 115 -21.15 2.76 16.31
CA GLY A 115 -20.52 3.54 15.25
C GLY A 115 -19.05 3.87 15.51
N VAL A 116 -18.38 3.21 16.47
CA VAL A 116 -16.97 3.47 16.77
C VAL A 116 -16.08 2.63 15.87
N THR A 117 -15.20 3.26 15.11
CA THR A 117 -14.19 2.56 14.29
C THR A 117 -13.06 2.01 15.17
N ILE A 118 -13.00 0.69 15.35
CA ILE A 118 -11.99 0.02 16.20
C ILE A 118 -10.60 -0.02 15.57
N SER A 119 -10.52 0.00 14.25
CA SER A 119 -9.26 0.06 13.50
C SER A 119 -8.57 1.43 13.61
N GLY A 120 -9.27 2.46 14.12
CA GLY A 120 -8.83 3.85 14.12
C GLY A 120 -8.82 4.51 12.74
N VAL A 121 -8.96 3.74 11.65
CA VAL A 121 -8.99 4.26 10.27
C VAL A 121 -10.42 4.64 9.93
N THR A 122 -10.77 5.91 10.05
CA THR A 122 -12.08 6.40 9.62
C THR A 122 -12.12 6.60 8.11
N PRO A 123 -13.32 6.61 7.47
CA PRO A 123 -13.44 6.73 6.01
C PRO A 123 -12.72 7.95 5.42
N TRP A 124 -12.76 9.10 6.10
CA TRP A 124 -12.07 10.30 5.62
C TRP A 124 -10.54 10.17 5.66
N ILE A 125 -9.98 9.41 6.61
CA ILE A 125 -8.53 9.12 6.66
C ILE A 125 -8.13 8.28 5.45
N ALA A 126 -8.90 7.23 5.15
CA ALA A 126 -8.66 6.39 3.97
C ALA A 126 -8.75 7.22 2.67
N ILE A 127 -9.73 8.13 2.57
CA ILE A 127 -9.87 9.05 1.43
C ILE A 127 -8.65 9.98 1.30
N VAL A 128 -8.15 10.56 2.40
CA VAL A 128 -6.98 11.44 2.36
C VAL A 128 -5.73 10.68 1.90
N ILE A 129 -5.52 9.46 2.41
CA ILE A 129 -4.42 8.59 1.99
C ILE A 129 -4.54 8.30 0.47
N LEU A 130 -5.72 7.87 0.01
CA LEU A 130 -6.00 7.60 -1.40
C LEU A 130 -5.77 8.82 -2.28
N ALA A 131 -6.34 9.97 -1.92
CA ALA A 131 -6.22 11.20 -2.69
C ALA A 131 -4.75 11.61 -2.84
N ARG A 132 -3.97 11.51 -1.76
CA ARG A 132 -2.54 11.80 -1.76
C ARG A 132 -1.78 10.82 -2.66
N GLU A 133 -2.07 9.52 -2.60
CA GLU A 133 -1.41 8.51 -3.43
C GLU A 133 -1.67 8.72 -4.92
N LEU A 134 -2.92 8.99 -5.29
CA LEU A 134 -3.27 9.29 -6.68
C LEU A 134 -2.62 10.60 -7.13
N LEU A 135 -2.68 11.67 -6.33
CA LEU A 135 -2.09 12.97 -6.66
C LEU A 135 -0.59 12.86 -6.96
N VAL A 136 0.19 12.26 -6.06
CA VAL A 136 1.65 12.14 -6.23
C VAL A 136 1.99 11.25 -7.42
N THR A 137 1.22 10.19 -7.65
CA THR A 137 1.40 9.29 -8.79
C THR A 137 1.15 9.98 -10.11
N THR A 138 0.05 10.74 -10.21
CA THR A 138 -0.30 11.48 -11.42
C THR A 138 0.73 12.55 -11.72
N ILE A 139 1.14 13.35 -10.72
CA ILE A 139 2.22 14.33 -10.89
C ILE A 139 3.47 13.63 -11.40
N ARG A 140 3.91 12.55 -10.75
CA ARG A 140 5.12 11.86 -11.17
C ARG A 140 5.02 11.34 -12.60
N GLY A 141 3.90 10.71 -12.95
CA GLY A 141 3.65 10.16 -14.28
C GLY A 141 3.67 11.22 -15.39
N VAL A 142 3.05 12.38 -15.17
CA VAL A 142 3.03 13.48 -16.15
C VAL A 142 4.43 14.06 -16.37
N TYR A 143 5.19 14.31 -15.31
CA TYR A 143 6.52 14.90 -15.43
C TYR A 143 7.55 13.92 -16.00
N GLU A 144 7.50 12.65 -15.58
CA GLU A 144 8.35 11.59 -16.13
C GLU A 144 8.08 11.38 -17.62
N ALA A 145 6.81 11.43 -18.05
CA ALA A 145 6.43 11.35 -19.47
C ALA A 145 6.95 12.54 -20.30
N ALA A 146 7.04 13.73 -19.70
CA ALA A 146 7.64 14.93 -20.32
C ALA A 146 9.19 14.95 -20.27
N GLY A 147 9.82 13.88 -19.76
CA GLY A 147 11.27 13.76 -19.64
C GLY A 147 11.87 14.67 -18.56
N VAL A 148 11.08 15.09 -17.58
CA VAL A 148 11.55 15.84 -16.40
C VAL A 148 11.77 14.85 -15.25
N ASP A 149 13.00 14.78 -14.73
CA ASP A 149 13.30 13.89 -13.61
C ASP A 149 12.48 14.29 -12.36
N PHE A 150 11.63 13.36 -11.94
CA PHE A 150 10.79 13.47 -10.76
C PHE A 150 11.06 12.33 -9.76
N SER A 151 12.36 12.02 -9.60
CA SER A 151 12.88 11.04 -8.65
C SER A 151 12.32 11.18 -7.24
N ALA A 152 12.15 10.01 -6.60
CA ALA A 152 11.47 9.88 -5.32
C ALA A 152 12.21 10.58 -4.17
N ASN A 153 11.48 11.33 -3.35
CA ASN A 153 12.05 11.99 -2.18
C ASN A 153 12.05 11.07 -0.95
N ARG A 154 13.00 11.28 -0.02
CA ARG A 154 13.14 10.53 1.26
C ARG A 154 11.83 10.48 2.06
N ALA A 155 11.02 11.53 2.01
CA ALA A 155 9.70 11.56 2.66
C ALA A 155 8.75 10.47 2.13
N GLY A 156 8.75 10.23 0.82
CA GLY A 156 7.93 9.16 0.22
C GLY A 156 8.32 7.75 0.69
N LYS A 157 9.60 7.53 0.99
CA LYS A 157 10.09 6.27 1.54
C LYS A 157 9.59 6.04 2.97
N TRP A 158 9.64 7.08 3.81
CA TRP A 158 9.13 7.00 5.19
C TRP A 158 7.63 6.71 5.24
N LYS A 159 6.83 7.36 4.38
CA LYS A 159 5.41 7.05 4.24
C LYS A 159 5.19 5.57 3.93
N MET A 160 5.91 5.04 2.94
CA MET A 160 5.73 3.66 2.52
C MET A 160 6.01 2.68 3.66
N ILE A 161 7.12 2.88 4.38
CA ILE A 161 7.49 2.07 5.54
C ILE A 161 6.38 2.13 6.60
N LEU A 162 5.87 3.33 6.90
CA LEU A 162 4.82 3.48 7.91
C LEU A 162 3.50 2.84 7.49
N GLN A 163 3.06 3.00 6.24
CA GLN A 163 1.82 2.38 5.77
C GLN A 163 1.91 0.85 5.75
N CYS A 164 3.03 0.31 5.25
CA CYS A 164 3.29 -1.13 5.27
C CYS A 164 3.42 -1.70 6.68
N ALA A 165 3.90 -0.93 7.65
CA ALA A 165 3.98 -1.36 9.05
C ALA A 165 2.64 -1.20 9.79
N ALA A 166 1.89 -0.13 9.48
CA ALA A 166 0.68 0.22 10.21
C ALA A 166 -0.44 -0.80 10.00
N ILE A 167 -0.67 -1.24 8.76
CA ILE A 167 -1.74 -2.20 8.43
C ILE A 167 -1.60 -3.51 9.21
N PRO A 168 -0.47 -4.26 9.15
CA PRO A 168 -0.31 -5.50 9.90
C PRO A 168 -0.28 -5.26 11.41
N ALA A 169 0.28 -4.13 11.87
CA ALA A 169 0.25 -3.79 13.30
C ALA A 169 -1.18 -3.61 13.82
N ILE A 170 -2.07 -2.94 13.06
CA ILE A 170 -3.49 -2.80 13.42
C ILE A 170 -4.15 -4.18 13.51
N PHE A 171 -3.96 -5.05 12.50
CA PHE A 171 -4.51 -6.40 12.54
C PHE A 171 -4.02 -7.20 13.76
N LEU A 172 -2.72 -7.16 14.06
CA LEU A 172 -2.15 -7.86 15.22
C LEU A 172 -2.68 -7.33 16.54
N ILE A 173 -2.75 -6.01 16.72
CA ILE A 173 -3.26 -5.42 17.97
C ILE A 173 -4.71 -5.85 18.18
N LEU A 174 -5.53 -5.82 17.13
CA LEU A 174 -6.92 -6.27 17.19
C LEU A 174 -7.06 -7.78 17.45
N ALA A 175 -6.05 -8.58 17.10
CA ALA A 175 -6.04 -10.02 17.34
C ALA A 175 -5.70 -10.37 18.78
N PHE A 176 -4.82 -9.59 19.41
CA PHE A 176 -4.37 -9.83 20.79
C PHE A 176 -5.17 -9.09 21.85
N PHE A 177 -5.71 -7.91 21.51
CA PHE A 177 -6.30 -7.01 22.50
C PHE A 177 -7.64 -6.43 22.02
N PRO A 178 -8.64 -6.33 22.92
CA PRO A 178 -9.87 -5.62 22.61
C PRO A 178 -9.61 -4.11 22.49
N ALA A 179 -9.89 -3.54 21.31
CA ALA A 179 -9.73 -2.11 21.02
C ALA A 179 -10.97 -1.28 21.40
N LEU A 180 -11.50 -1.51 22.61
CA LEU A 180 -12.64 -0.76 23.14
C LEU A 180 -12.30 0.72 23.41
N PRO A 181 -13.31 1.62 23.42
CA PRO A 181 -13.10 3.01 23.84
C PRO A 181 -12.37 3.11 25.18
N GLY A 182 -11.27 3.86 25.21
CA GLY A 182 -10.44 4.06 26.41
C GLY A 182 -9.36 3.00 26.65
N SER A 183 -9.28 1.92 25.87
CA SER A 183 -8.24 0.90 26.04
C SER A 183 -6.87 1.37 25.55
N THR A 184 -5.80 0.86 26.18
CA THR A 184 -4.41 1.13 25.75
C THR A 184 -4.17 0.71 24.31
N ALA A 185 -4.73 -0.43 23.89
CA ALA A 185 -4.66 -0.92 22.52
C ALA A 185 -5.25 0.09 21.53
N ARG A 186 -6.43 0.66 21.84
CA ARG A 186 -7.06 1.69 21.01
C ARG A 186 -6.22 2.96 20.93
N THR A 187 -5.66 3.42 22.04
CA THR A 187 -4.77 4.60 22.05
C THR A 187 -3.56 4.40 21.15
N PHE A 188 -2.96 3.20 21.18
CA PHE A 188 -1.83 2.87 20.31
C PHE A 188 -2.22 2.82 18.84
N ILE A 189 -3.35 2.18 18.50
CA ILE A 189 -3.90 2.16 17.13
C ILE A 189 -4.13 3.59 16.62
N LEU A 190 -4.79 4.44 17.41
CA LEU A 190 -5.04 5.83 17.02
C LEU A 190 -3.74 6.60 16.80
N GLY A 191 -2.77 6.48 17.71
CA GLY A 191 -1.46 7.10 17.56
C GLY A 191 -0.76 6.67 16.26
N LEU A 192 -0.75 5.37 15.97
CA LEU A 192 -0.19 4.79 14.76
C LEU A 192 -0.88 5.32 13.48
N VAL A 193 -2.22 5.37 13.47
CA VAL A 193 -3.00 5.89 12.33
C VAL A 193 -2.73 7.38 12.12
N TRP A 194 -2.75 8.20 13.18
CA TRP A 194 -2.50 9.64 13.08
C TRP A 194 -1.07 9.95 12.62
N ILE A 195 -0.07 9.22 13.13
CA ILE A 195 1.32 9.35 12.66
C ILE A 195 1.42 8.97 11.18
N THR A 196 0.80 7.85 10.78
CA THR A 196 0.79 7.40 9.39
C THR A 196 0.15 8.42 8.47
N LEU A 197 -1.00 8.99 8.86
CA LEU A 197 -1.69 10.04 8.13
C LEU A 197 -0.83 11.30 8.02
N ALA A 198 -0.26 11.77 9.13
CA ALA A 198 0.56 12.99 9.17
C ALA A 198 1.77 12.86 8.24
N VAL A 199 2.50 11.74 8.29
CA VAL A 199 3.63 11.50 7.41
C VAL A 199 3.18 11.35 5.95
N THR A 200 2.02 10.73 5.70
CA THR A 200 1.44 10.62 4.36
C THR A 200 1.16 11.98 3.73
N VAL A 201 0.48 12.87 4.46
CA VAL A 201 0.19 14.22 4.00
C VAL A 201 1.47 15.02 3.82
N TRP A 202 2.36 15.01 4.82
CA TRP A 202 3.65 15.72 4.76
C TRP A 202 4.50 15.29 3.57
N SER A 203 4.48 14.00 3.24
CA SER A 203 5.19 13.47 2.07
C SER A 203 4.72 14.02 0.74
N GLY A 204 3.49 14.53 0.64
CA GLY A 204 2.94 15.09 -0.59
C GLY A 204 3.49 16.49 -0.90
N ILE A 205 3.81 17.27 0.14
CA ILE A 205 4.22 18.68 0.02
C ILE A 205 5.44 18.88 -0.89
N PRO A 206 6.52 18.08 -0.80
CA PRO A 206 7.66 18.23 -1.70
C PRO A 206 7.33 17.98 -3.17
N TYR A 207 6.36 17.10 -3.47
CA TYR A 207 5.96 16.79 -4.85
C TYR A 207 5.14 17.92 -5.44
N VAL A 208 4.14 18.40 -4.70
CA VAL A 208 3.28 19.51 -5.14
C VAL A 208 4.11 20.78 -5.33
N SER A 209 4.99 21.11 -4.37
CA SER A 209 5.84 22.31 -4.46
C SER A 209 6.88 22.23 -5.59
N ARG A 210 7.40 21.03 -5.92
CA ARG A 210 8.27 20.82 -7.09
C ARG A 210 7.49 20.95 -8.39
N ALA A 211 6.26 20.44 -8.43
CA ALA A 211 5.39 20.52 -9.61
C ALA A 211 5.08 21.98 -9.94
N ILE A 212 4.61 22.77 -8.96
CA ILE A 212 4.31 24.19 -9.15
C ILE A 212 5.54 24.96 -9.66
N ARG A 213 6.72 24.75 -9.06
CA ARG A 213 7.97 25.39 -9.51
C ARG A 213 8.43 24.96 -10.91
N SER A 214 8.07 23.76 -11.34
CA SER A 214 8.49 23.19 -12.62
C SER A 214 7.41 23.31 -13.71
N SER A 215 6.26 23.91 -13.41
CA SER A 215 5.14 24.12 -14.34
C SER A 215 5.57 24.82 -15.63
N GLY A 216 6.40 25.86 -15.53
CA GLY A 216 6.92 26.58 -16.71
C GLY A 216 7.80 25.74 -17.64
N LYS A 217 8.46 24.69 -17.12
CA LYS A 217 9.25 23.76 -17.93
C LYS A 217 8.39 22.72 -18.65
N LEU A 218 7.22 22.40 -18.09
CA LEU A 218 6.25 21.48 -18.66
C LEU A 218 5.55 22.13 -19.86
N GLY A 219 5.13 23.40 -19.73
CA GLY A 219 4.47 24.14 -20.81
C GLY A 219 5.32 24.35 -22.06
N ASN A 220 6.65 24.34 -21.95
CA ASN A 220 7.56 24.42 -23.10
C ASN A 220 7.85 23.06 -23.78
N LYS A 221 7.40 21.94 -23.20
CA LYS A 221 7.68 20.58 -23.70
C LYS A 221 6.44 19.79 -24.10
N VAL A 222 5.26 20.25 -23.71
CA VAL A 222 3.98 19.67 -24.13
C VAL A 222 3.42 20.58 -25.23
N PRO A 223 3.20 20.07 -26.45
CA PRO A 223 2.64 20.85 -27.56
C PRO A 223 1.19 21.30 -27.28
#